data_AF-A0A1V2UGC9-F1
#
_entry.id   AF-A0A1V2UGC9-F1
#
_cell.length_a   1.000
_cell.length_b   1.000
_cell.length_c   1.000
_cell.angle_alpha   90.00
_cell.angle_beta   90.00
_cell.angle_gamma   90.00
#
_symmetry.space_group_name_H-M   'P 1'
#
loop_
_entity.id
_entity.type
_entity.pdbx_description
1 polymer ?
#
loop_
_entity_poly.entity_id
_entity_poly.type
_entity_poly.pdbx_seq_one_letter_code
_entity_poly.pdbx_strand_id
1 'polypeptide(L)'
;MAFETIGEKLRQARLNKKISLDELQQMTKIQKRYLESIDQNEFDQLPGKFYVRAFIRQYAEAVGEDGDYLVDVFDGKKSFADETIKKRPEPETVSGSRKAMHEEEKNLTKFWTSLPVILLGLVAVAIITVVAYMSWQDRQSEPIIGGTASTVSVDGSITEEEPESSESTVESTVESTTKSTEEEKKMTITPGQDTGSALSIEVKDAKKPITLEFTASERVWIGVQLNNTFDYHYQETLVANDTKTTELPENTTNAMITLGAASNATVKLNGEELPINAGPNNTSLKNISLSLQYAE
;
A
#
# COMPACT_ATOMS: atom_id res chain seq x y z
N MET A 1 17.18 -3.51 -3.52
CA MET A 1 17.89 -2.70 -4.54
C MET A 1 17.23 -2.98 -5.88
N ALA A 2 16.94 -1.97 -6.69
CA ALA A 2 16.45 -2.18 -8.05
C ALA A 2 17.68 -2.38 -8.96
N PHE A 3 17.65 -3.40 -9.81
CA PHE A 3 18.72 -3.65 -10.78
C PHE A 3 18.40 -2.89 -12.07
N GLU A 4 19.40 -2.22 -12.64
CA GLU A 4 19.23 -1.49 -13.89
C GLU A 4 19.48 -2.40 -15.11
N THR A 5 20.36 -3.39 -14.97
CA THR A 5 20.78 -4.27 -16.07
C THR A 5 20.90 -5.75 -15.67
N ILE A 6 20.88 -6.64 -16.67
CA ILE A 6 21.06 -8.09 -16.48
C ILE A 6 22.45 -8.39 -15.93
N GLY A 7 23.47 -7.72 -16.49
CA GLY A 7 24.85 -7.87 -16.04
C GLY A 7 25.04 -7.51 -14.57
N GLU A 8 24.40 -6.42 -14.12
CA GLU A 8 24.47 -6.02 -12.71
C GLU A 8 23.79 -7.05 -11.78
N LYS A 9 22.59 -7.54 -12.13
CA LYS A 9 21.88 -8.55 -11.33
C LYS A 9 22.71 -9.84 -11.20
N LEU A 10 23.25 -10.36 -12.30
CA LEU A 10 24.09 -11.56 -12.30
C LEU A 10 25.39 -11.36 -11.53
N ARG A 11 26.06 -10.21 -11.71
CA ARG A 11 27.29 -9.87 -10.98
C ARG A 11 27.04 -9.78 -9.47
N GLN A 12 25.97 -9.09 -9.05
CA GLN A 12 25.63 -9.01 -7.63
C GLN A 12 25.31 -10.39 -7.04
N ALA A 13 24.53 -11.22 -7.74
CA ALA A 13 24.25 -12.59 -7.32
C ALA A 13 25.54 -13.43 -7.17
N ARG A 14 26.48 -13.31 -8.12
CA ARG A 14 27.80 -13.94 -8.04
C ARG A 14 28.59 -13.50 -6.81
N LEU A 15 28.66 -12.18 -6.57
CA LEU A 15 29.39 -11.61 -5.44
C LEU A 15 28.76 -12.01 -4.09
N ASN A 16 27.43 -12.06 -4.01
CA ASN A 16 26.70 -12.52 -2.82
C ASN A 16 27.02 -13.99 -2.50
N LYS A 17 27.22 -14.83 -3.52
CA LYS A 17 27.69 -16.21 -3.37
C LYS A 17 29.21 -16.36 -3.20
N LYS A 18 29.97 -15.27 -3.26
CA LYS A 18 31.44 -15.25 -3.18
C LYS A 18 32.13 -16.10 -4.27
N ILE A 19 31.47 -16.26 -5.42
CA ILE A 19 32.00 -17.03 -6.55
C ILE A 19 32.93 -16.14 -7.38
N SER A 20 34.15 -16.61 -7.67
CA SER A 20 35.06 -15.91 -8.58
C SER A 20 34.68 -16.13 -10.05
N LEU A 21 35.11 -15.26 -10.97
CA LEU A 21 34.89 -15.48 -12.41
C LEU A 21 35.58 -16.76 -12.91
N ASP A 22 36.73 -17.12 -12.34
CA ASP A 22 37.45 -18.35 -12.67
C ASP A 22 36.68 -19.61 -12.22
N GLU A 23 36.08 -19.57 -11.05
CA GLU A 23 35.19 -20.62 -10.53
C GLU A 23 33.90 -20.70 -11.35
N LEU A 24 33.29 -19.56 -11.67
CA LEU A 24 32.10 -19.51 -12.51
C LEU A 24 32.36 -20.11 -13.91
N GLN A 25 33.53 -19.83 -14.50
CA GLN A 25 33.97 -20.46 -15.74
C GLN A 25 34.07 -21.99 -15.59
N GLN A 26 34.57 -22.50 -14.46
CA GLN A 26 34.65 -23.94 -14.23
C GLN A 26 33.28 -24.59 -14.09
N MET A 27 32.31 -23.91 -13.46
CA MET A 27 30.94 -24.38 -13.29
C MET A 27 30.17 -24.39 -14.61
N THR A 28 30.22 -23.29 -15.35
CA THR A 28 29.39 -23.05 -16.55
C THR A 28 30.05 -23.48 -17.86
N LYS A 29 31.38 -23.67 -17.86
CA LYS A 29 32.21 -23.94 -19.06
C LYS A 29 32.23 -22.82 -20.11
N ILE A 30 31.69 -21.64 -19.79
CA ILE A 30 31.81 -20.46 -20.66
C ILE A 30 33.06 -19.68 -20.26
N GLN A 31 33.85 -19.27 -21.26
CA GLN A 31 35.13 -18.61 -21.06
C GLN A 31 34.98 -17.32 -20.25
N LYS A 32 35.93 -17.07 -19.35
CA LYS A 32 35.96 -15.91 -18.43
C LYS A 32 35.74 -14.58 -19.13
N ARG A 33 36.33 -14.38 -20.32
CA ARG A 33 36.13 -13.15 -21.12
C ARG A 33 34.66 -12.84 -21.41
N TYR A 34 33.84 -13.88 -21.64
CA TYR A 34 32.43 -13.70 -21.92
C TYR A 34 31.61 -13.49 -20.65
N LEU A 35 32.02 -14.12 -19.53
CA LEU A 35 31.42 -13.84 -18.23
C LEU A 35 31.68 -12.38 -17.80
N GLU A 36 32.87 -11.85 -18.08
CA GLU A 36 33.20 -10.44 -17.86
C GLU A 36 32.34 -9.51 -18.74
N SER A 37 32.17 -9.82 -20.02
CA SER A 37 31.26 -9.06 -20.89
C SER A 37 29.81 -9.11 -20.40
N ILE A 38 29.34 -10.25 -19.89
CA ILE A 38 28.00 -10.36 -19.29
C ILE A 38 27.90 -9.50 -18.03
N ASP A 39 28.88 -9.54 -17.13
CA ASP A 39 28.93 -8.68 -15.91
C ASP A 39 28.88 -7.18 -16.26
N GLN A 40 29.38 -6.79 -17.44
CA GLN A 40 29.40 -5.41 -17.95
C GLN A 40 28.22 -5.08 -18.88
N ASN A 41 27.29 -6.03 -19.09
CA ASN A 41 26.15 -5.89 -19.98
C ASN A 41 26.53 -5.64 -21.46
N GLU A 42 27.71 -6.09 -21.88
CA GLU A 42 28.28 -5.94 -23.22
C GLU A 42 28.01 -7.18 -24.09
N PHE A 43 26.75 -7.43 -24.44
CA PHE A 43 26.36 -8.66 -25.14
C PHE A 43 26.90 -8.78 -26.57
N ASP A 44 27.32 -7.67 -27.18
CA ASP A 44 27.88 -7.66 -28.54
C ASP A 44 29.28 -8.28 -28.63
N GLN A 45 29.98 -8.45 -27.50
CA GLN A 45 31.31 -9.09 -27.42
C GLN A 45 31.23 -10.63 -27.40
N LEU A 46 30.03 -11.19 -27.29
CA LEU A 46 29.81 -12.64 -27.27
C LEU A 46 29.96 -13.22 -28.69
N PRO A 47 30.27 -14.52 -28.85
CA PRO A 47 30.57 -15.15 -30.15
C PRO A 47 29.35 -15.29 -31.08
N GLY A 48 28.26 -14.57 -30.81
CA GLY A 48 27.03 -14.53 -31.59
C GLY A 48 25.80 -14.33 -30.71
N LYS A 49 24.79 -13.64 -31.23
CA LYS A 49 23.53 -13.32 -30.52
C LYS A 49 22.79 -14.57 -30.02
N PHE A 50 22.95 -15.70 -30.69
CA PHE A 50 22.34 -16.98 -30.31
C PHE A 50 22.90 -17.52 -28.98
N TYR A 51 24.16 -17.25 -28.66
CA TYR A 51 24.81 -17.74 -27.44
C TYR A 51 24.47 -16.89 -26.22
N VAL A 52 24.08 -15.63 -26.40
CA VAL A 52 23.79 -14.70 -25.31
C VAL A 52 22.74 -15.27 -24.36
N ARG A 53 21.63 -15.78 -24.90
CA ARG A 53 20.54 -16.37 -24.10
C ARG A 53 20.99 -17.60 -23.31
N ALA A 54 21.75 -18.48 -23.97
CA ALA A 54 22.28 -19.68 -23.34
C ALA A 54 23.27 -19.34 -22.22
N PHE A 55 24.11 -18.32 -22.40
CA PHE A 55 25.07 -17.90 -21.41
C PHE A 55 24.42 -17.16 -20.24
N ILE A 56 23.42 -16.31 -20.49
CA ILE A 56 22.60 -15.70 -19.44
C ILE A 56 21.96 -16.79 -18.58
N ARG A 57 21.33 -17.79 -19.20
CA ARG A 57 20.69 -18.90 -18.46
C ARG A 57 21.70 -19.70 -17.63
N GLN A 58 22.83 -20.09 -18.21
CA GLN A 58 23.86 -20.86 -17.52
C GLN A 58 24.52 -20.07 -16.37
N TYR A 59 24.78 -18.78 -16.56
CA TYR A 59 25.27 -17.91 -15.49
C TYR A 59 24.22 -17.88 -14.38
N ALA A 60 22.98 -17.50 -14.69
CA ALA A 60 21.89 -17.39 -13.73
C ALA A 60 21.73 -18.64 -12.87
N GLU A 61 21.70 -19.82 -13.52
CA GLU A 61 21.58 -21.11 -12.84
C GLU A 61 22.76 -21.36 -11.88
N ALA A 62 23.99 -21.06 -12.30
CA ALA A 62 25.17 -21.21 -11.44
C ALA A 62 25.13 -20.29 -10.21
N VAL A 63 24.54 -19.09 -10.33
CA VAL A 63 24.39 -18.15 -9.22
C VAL A 63 23.03 -18.20 -8.53
N GLY A 64 22.15 -19.14 -8.91
CA GLY A 64 20.84 -19.36 -8.28
C GLY A 64 19.79 -18.28 -8.58
N GLU A 65 19.92 -17.61 -9.72
CA GLU A 65 18.93 -16.68 -10.26
C GLU A 65 18.02 -17.38 -11.28
N ASP A 66 16.85 -16.82 -11.55
CA ASP A 66 15.93 -17.33 -12.58
C ASP A 66 16.45 -16.97 -13.99
N GLY A 67 17.08 -17.94 -14.65
CA GLY A 67 17.63 -17.77 -15.99
C GLY A 67 16.59 -17.51 -17.08
N ASP A 68 15.38 -18.06 -16.96
CA ASP A 68 14.33 -17.83 -17.95
C ASP A 68 13.73 -16.43 -17.82
N TYR A 69 13.55 -15.95 -16.59
CA TYR A 69 13.20 -14.55 -16.34
C TYR A 69 14.23 -13.58 -16.95
N LEU A 70 15.54 -13.83 -16.73
CA LEU A 70 16.58 -12.94 -17.27
C LEU A 70 16.66 -12.98 -18.80
N VAL A 71 16.37 -14.12 -19.42
CA VAL A 71 16.25 -14.23 -20.88
C VAL A 71 15.01 -13.48 -21.39
N ASP A 72 13.89 -13.52 -20.67
CA ASP A 72 12.71 -12.71 -21.01
C ASP A 72 12.98 -11.21 -20.90
N VAL A 73 13.77 -10.78 -19.90
CA VAL A 73 14.23 -9.38 -19.79
C VAL A 73 15.15 -9.01 -20.96
N PHE A 74 16.07 -9.90 -21.34
CA PHE A 74 16.94 -9.70 -22.51
C PHE A 74 16.14 -9.58 -23.81
N ASP A 75 15.07 -10.36 -23.94
CA ASP A 75 14.16 -10.34 -25.08
C ASP A 75 13.20 -9.13 -25.08
N GLY A 76 13.23 -8.30 -24.03
CA GLY A 76 12.33 -7.17 -23.86
C GLY A 76 10.88 -7.54 -23.54
N LYS A 77 10.61 -8.81 -23.17
CA LYS A 77 9.27 -9.29 -22.77
C LYS A 77 8.93 -8.93 -21.33
N LYS A 78 9.94 -8.79 -20.48
CA LYS A 78 9.84 -8.38 -19.08
C LYS A 78 10.83 -7.25 -18.81
N SER A 79 10.64 -6.56 -17.70
CA SER A 79 11.59 -5.56 -17.19
C SER A 79 11.81 -5.78 -15.71
N PHE A 80 12.98 -5.39 -15.20
CA PHE A 80 13.26 -5.42 -13.75
C PHE A 80 12.29 -4.53 -12.95
N ALA A 81 11.68 -3.53 -13.59
CA ALA A 81 10.62 -2.72 -12.99
C ALA A 81 9.33 -3.52 -12.69
N ASP A 82 9.10 -4.63 -13.41
CA ASP A 82 7.91 -5.49 -13.22
C ASP A 82 8.09 -6.45 -12.03
N GLU A 83 9.34 -6.74 -11.63
CA GLU A 83 9.67 -7.60 -10.48
C GLU A 83 9.50 -6.87 -9.13
N THR A 84 9.77 -5.56 -9.10
CA THR A 84 9.63 -4.74 -7.88
C THR A 84 8.17 -4.45 -7.55
N ILE A 85 7.30 -4.48 -8.55
CA ILE A 85 5.86 -4.57 -8.35
C ILE A 85 5.54 -6.06 -8.22
N LYS A 86 5.78 -6.64 -7.02
CA LYS A 86 4.89 -7.72 -6.56
C LYS A 86 3.49 -7.15 -6.75
N LYS A 87 2.81 -7.54 -7.83
CA LYS A 87 1.41 -7.21 -8.05
C LYS A 87 0.74 -7.81 -6.82
N ARG A 88 0.49 -6.95 -5.82
CA ARG A 88 -0.31 -7.29 -4.65
C ARG A 88 -1.50 -8.02 -5.26
N PRO A 89 -1.86 -9.24 -4.83
CA PRO A 89 -3.11 -9.81 -5.29
C PRO A 89 -4.11 -8.68 -5.10
N GLU A 90 -4.65 -8.19 -6.23
CA GLU A 90 -5.64 -7.13 -6.17
C GLU A 90 -6.65 -7.67 -5.16
N PRO A 91 -6.96 -6.92 -4.08
CA PRO A 91 -7.96 -7.39 -3.15
C PRO A 91 -9.14 -7.78 -4.03
N GLU A 92 -9.59 -9.04 -3.95
CA GLU A 92 -10.78 -9.46 -4.66
C GLU A 92 -11.82 -8.40 -4.34
N THR A 93 -12.12 -7.55 -5.32
CA THR A 93 -13.12 -6.55 -5.11
C THR A 93 -14.38 -7.37 -4.95
N VAL A 94 -14.87 -7.45 -3.72
CA VAL A 94 -16.25 -7.83 -3.44
C VAL A 94 -17.12 -6.72 -4.03
N SER A 95 -17.19 -6.73 -5.34
CA SER A 95 -18.17 -6.04 -6.13
C SER A 95 -18.64 -7.06 -7.14
N GLY A 96 -19.73 -7.72 -6.77
CA GLY A 96 -20.54 -8.44 -7.72
C GLY A 96 -20.95 -7.47 -8.83
N SER A 97 -20.21 -7.49 -9.93
CA SER A 97 -20.70 -6.99 -11.20
C SER A 97 -20.06 -7.83 -12.30
N ARG A 98 -20.92 -8.68 -12.85
CA ARG A 98 -20.61 -9.74 -13.80
C ARG A 98 -20.06 -9.17 -15.11
N LYS A 99 -18.85 -9.63 -15.48
CA LYS A 99 -18.30 -9.87 -16.84
C LYS A 99 -16.77 -9.86 -16.65
N ALA A 100 -15.98 -10.87 -16.93
CA ALA A 100 -16.02 -12.04 -17.81
C ALA A 100 -15.29 -13.18 -17.04
N MET A 101 -15.44 -14.47 -17.34
CA MET A 101 -15.08 -15.13 -18.59
C MET A 101 -15.64 -16.56 -18.58
N HIS A 102 -15.93 -17.09 -19.75
CA HIS A 102 -16.40 -18.46 -19.96
C HIS A 102 -15.42 -19.51 -19.41
N GLU A 103 -15.95 -20.50 -18.68
CA GLU A 103 -15.58 -21.90 -18.89
C GLU A 103 -16.80 -22.78 -18.55
N GLU A 104 -17.02 -23.78 -19.42
CA GLU A 104 -18.22 -24.60 -19.50
C GLU A 104 -18.42 -25.48 -18.28
N GLU A 105 -19.56 -25.36 -17.59
CA GLU A 105 -20.29 -26.53 -17.08
C GLU A 105 -21.81 -26.26 -17.14
N LYS A 106 -22.52 -27.09 -17.91
CA LYS A 106 -23.98 -27.08 -18.07
C LYS A 106 -24.66 -27.45 -16.76
N ASN A 107 -24.89 -26.45 -15.92
CA ASN A 107 -25.67 -26.62 -14.69
C ASN A 107 -27.18 -26.57 -14.99
N LEU A 108 -27.78 -27.75 -15.00
CA LEU A 108 -29.20 -28.03 -15.21
C LEU A 108 -30.13 -27.53 -14.07
N THR A 109 -29.67 -26.60 -13.24
CA THR A 109 -30.31 -26.20 -11.99
C THR A 109 -31.05 -24.86 -12.07
N LYS A 110 -30.85 -24.09 -13.16
CA LYS A 110 -31.47 -22.75 -13.33
C LYS A 110 -32.92 -22.78 -13.82
N PHE A 111 -33.34 -23.89 -14.44
CA PHE A 111 -34.72 -24.06 -14.92
C PHE A 111 -35.70 -24.25 -13.74
N TRP A 112 -35.25 -24.90 -12.67
CA TRP A 112 -36.08 -25.16 -11.48
C TRP A 112 -36.31 -23.91 -10.63
N THR A 113 -35.38 -22.96 -10.62
CA THR A 113 -35.55 -21.66 -9.92
C THR A 113 -36.45 -20.68 -10.67
N SER A 114 -36.65 -20.88 -11.97
CA SER A 114 -37.48 -20.01 -12.82
C SER A 114 -38.92 -20.51 -12.95
N LEU A 115 -39.20 -21.74 -12.52
CA LEU A 115 -40.50 -22.39 -12.55
C LEU A 115 -41.64 -21.57 -11.89
N PRO A 116 -41.48 -20.97 -10.68
CA PRO A 116 -42.56 -20.20 -10.07
C PRO A 116 -42.88 -18.92 -10.85
N VAL A 117 -41.88 -18.25 -11.43
CA VAL A 117 -42.08 -17.03 -12.24
C VAL A 117 -42.73 -17.35 -13.59
N ILE A 118 -42.31 -18.45 -14.23
CA ILE A 118 -42.91 -18.92 -15.48
C ILE A 118 -44.35 -19.36 -15.27
N LEU A 119 -44.66 -20.04 -14.16
CA LEU A 119 -46.02 -20.45 -13.82
C LEU A 119 -46.92 -19.24 -13.56
N LEU A 120 -46.42 -18.21 -12.87
CA LEU A 120 -47.14 -16.96 -12.64
C LEU A 120 -47.41 -16.22 -13.97
N GLY A 121 -46.42 -16.19 -14.87
CA GLY A 121 -46.59 -15.65 -16.22
C GLY A 121 -47.62 -16.42 -17.06
N LEU A 122 -47.63 -17.75 -16.98
CA LEU A 122 -48.59 -18.59 -17.70
C LEU A 122 -50.02 -18.38 -17.18
N VAL A 123 -50.19 -18.27 -15.85
CA VAL A 123 -51.48 -17.93 -15.23
C VAL A 123 -51.95 -16.54 -15.68
N ALA A 124 -51.05 -15.54 -15.74
CA ALA A 124 -51.40 -14.21 -16.23
C ALA A 124 -51.85 -14.23 -17.70
N VAL A 125 -51.16 -14.99 -18.56
CA VAL A 125 -51.55 -15.15 -19.97
C VAL A 125 -52.88 -15.90 -20.10
N ALA A 126 -53.14 -16.91 -19.27
CA ALA A 126 -54.43 -17.60 -19.23
C ALA A 126 -55.57 -16.66 -18.82
N ILE A 127 -55.36 -15.79 -17.83
CA ILE A 127 -56.35 -14.78 -17.43
C ILE A 127 -56.59 -13.78 -18.57
N ILE A 128 -55.53 -13.28 -19.21
CA ILE A 128 -55.65 -12.32 -20.32
C ILE A 128 -56.41 -12.93 -21.50
N THR A 129 -56.12 -14.19 -21.84
CA THR A 129 -56.82 -14.89 -22.93
C THR A 129 -58.30 -15.14 -22.61
N VAL A 130 -58.65 -15.47 -21.36
CA VAL A 130 -60.04 -15.60 -20.92
C VAL A 130 -60.76 -14.25 -20.94
N VAL A 131 -60.13 -13.18 -20.47
CA VAL A 131 -60.71 -11.82 -20.49
C VAL A 131 -60.88 -11.31 -21.92
N ALA A 132 -59.92 -11.58 -22.81
CA ALA A 132 -60.04 -11.24 -24.23
C ALA A 132 -61.17 -12.04 -24.90
N TYR A 133 -61.31 -13.32 -24.57
CA TYR A 133 -62.41 -14.15 -25.06
C TYR A 133 -63.77 -13.67 -24.53
N MET A 134 -63.87 -13.34 -23.24
CA MET A 134 -65.08 -12.76 -22.64
C MET A 134 -65.41 -11.40 -23.24
N SER A 135 -64.43 -10.52 -23.43
CA SER A 135 -64.62 -9.20 -24.05
C SER A 135 -65.05 -9.32 -25.51
N TRP A 136 -64.59 -10.34 -26.23
CA TRP A 136 -65.08 -10.63 -27.57
C TRP A 136 -66.51 -11.17 -27.57
N GLN A 137 -66.87 -11.97 -26.59
CA GLN A 137 -68.24 -12.48 -26.40
C GLN A 137 -69.20 -11.35 -25.98
N ASP A 138 -68.74 -10.41 -25.17
CA ASP A 138 -69.52 -9.26 -24.71
C ASP A 138 -69.66 -8.16 -25.79
N ARG A 139 -68.81 -8.16 -26.82
CA ARG A 139 -69.00 -7.36 -28.04
C ARG A 139 -70.14 -7.86 -28.93
N GLN A 140 -70.73 -9.02 -28.65
CA GLN A 140 -72.01 -9.45 -29.24
C GLN A 140 -73.22 -9.07 -28.37
N SER A 141 -73.01 -8.50 -27.17
CA SER A 141 -74.06 -7.90 -26.35
C SER A 141 -74.30 -6.47 -26.81
N GLU A 142 -75.51 -6.14 -27.28
CA GLU A 142 -75.88 -4.77 -27.64
C GLU A 142 -75.86 -3.85 -26.40
N PRO A 143 -75.21 -2.67 -26.45
CA PRO A 143 -75.24 -1.72 -25.34
C PRO A 143 -76.58 -0.97 -25.28
N ILE A 144 -77.25 -1.05 -24.13
CA ILE A 144 -78.41 -0.22 -23.79
C ILE A 144 -77.87 1.09 -23.19
N ILE A 145 -77.91 2.20 -23.96
CA ILE A 145 -77.70 3.62 -23.58
C ILE A 145 -76.21 4.01 -23.38
N GLY A 146 -75.62 5.12 -23.86
CA GLY A 146 -76.08 6.34 -24.51
C GLY A 146 -75.35 7.58 -23.94
N GLY A 147 -74.28 8.05 -24.62
CA GLY A 147 -73.91 9.47 -24.75
C GLY A 147 -73.15 10.25 -23.65
N THR A 148 -72.11 10.97 -24.13
CA THR A 148 -71.53 12.26 -23.65
C THR A 148 -70.58 12.23 -22.44
N ALA A 149 -69.59 13.13 -22.26
CA ALA A 149 -68.63 13.88 -23.07
C ALA A 149 -67.89 14.78 -22.06
N SER A 150 -66.57 14.96 -22.21
CA SER A 150 -65.82 16.18 -21.83
C SER A 150 -65.60 16.47 -20.32
N THR A 151 -64.52 17.09 -19.79
CA THR A 151 -63.34 17.83 -20.31
C THR A 151 -62.52 18.39 -19.12
N VAL A 152 -61.19 18.60 -19.31
CA VAL A 152 -60.36 19.80 -18.89
C VAL A 152 -60.08 20.01 -17.39
N SER A 153 -58.93 20.47 -16.87
CA SER A 153 -57.58 20.81 -17.39
C SER A 153 -56.60 21.02 -16.20
N VAL A 154 -55.31 21.00 -16.52
CA VAL A 154 -54.11 21.32 -15.73
C VAL A 154 -53.69 22.78 -16.00
N ASP A 155 -53.01 23.49 -15.08
CA ASP A 155 -51.70 24.17 -15.31
C ASP A 155 -51.24 25.05 -14.13
N GLY A 156 -49.92 25.11 -13.90
CA GLY A 156 -49.22 26.04 -13.02
C GLY A 156 -47.83 26.33 -13.56
N SER A 157 -47.47 27.61 -13.73
CA SER A 157 -46.27 28.08 -14.42
C SER A 157 -45.29 28.88 -13.52
N ILE A 158 -44.04 28.42 -13.60
CA ILE A 158 -42.64 28.92 -13.44
C ILE A 158 -42.31 30.44 -13.34
N THR A 159 -41.25 30.82 -12.58
CA THR A 159 -39.95 31.43 -13.05
C THR A 159 -39.29 32.59 -12.22
N GLU A 160 -37.96 32.43 -11.92
CA GLU A 160 -36.76 33.35 -11.70
C GLU A 160 -36.81 34.61 -10.77
N GLU A 161 -35.76 35.23 -10.18
CA GLU A 161 -34.25 35.21 -10.19
C GLU A 161 -33.66 36.07 -9.00
N GLU A 162 -32.44 35.74 -8.49
CA GLU A 162 -31.26 36.48 -7.87
C GLU A 162 -31.33 37.82 -7.04
N PRO A 163 -30.22 38.39 -6.45
CA PRO A 163 -28.98 37.90 -5.75
C PRO A 163 -28.54 38.73 -4.47
N GLU A 164 -27.29 38.46 -3.99
CA GLU A 164 -26.35 39.19 -3.07
C GLU A 164 -26.39 38.87 -1.55
N SER A 165 -25.34 38.32 -0.90
CA SER A 165 -23.91 38.68 -0.71
C SER A 165 -23.65 39.62 0.47
N SER A 166 -22.98 39.12 1.53
CA SER A 166 -22.45 39.89 2.68
C SER A 166 -21.39 39.09 3.46
N GLU A 167 -20.52 39.85 4.15
CA GLU A 167 -19.46 39.52 5.15
C GLU A 167 -18.02 39.69 4.62
N SER A 168 -17.21 40.67 5.04
CA SER A 168 -16.80 41.20 6.37
C SER A 168 -15.73 40.39 7.10
N THR A 169 -14.48 40.77 6.84
CA THR A 169 -13.35 41.07 7.76
C THR A 169 -13.51 40.72 9.25
N VAL A 170 -12.55 39.95 9.80
CA VAL A 170 -11.72 40.36 10.96
C VAL A 170 -10.45 39.50 11.14
N GLU A 171 -9.41 40.22 11.51
CA GLU A 171 -8.03 39.87 11.83
C GLU A 171 -7.88 39.70 13.36
N SER A 172 -6.99 38.81 13.84
CA SER A 172 -6.27 39.04 15.12
C SER A 172 -5.11 38.06 15.38
N THR A 173 -4.03 38.71 15.78
CA THR A 173 -2.66 38.33 16.17
C THR A 173 -2.56 38.10 17.68
N VAL A 174 -1.65 37.23 18.17
CA VAL A 174 -0.62 37.42 19.24
C VAL A 174 -0.05 36.04 19.66
N GLU A 175 1.25 35.73 19.53
CA GLU A 175 2.46 36.14 20.29
C GLU A 175 2.71 35.29 21.57
N SER A 176 3.90 34.67 21.67
CA SER A 176 4.35 33.84 22.80
C SER A 176 5.61 34.41 23.43
N THR A 177 5.60 34.51 24.76
CA THR A 177 6.64 35.09 25.63
C THR A 177 7.48 34.00 26.30
N THR A 178 8.80 34.19 26.27
CA THR A 178 9.85 33.39 26.91
C THR A 178 10.15 33.89 28.33
N LYS A 179 10.42 32.98 29.28
CA LYS A 179 11.21 33.31 30.49
C LYS A 179 12.01 32.10 31.02
N SER A 180 13.25 32.41 31.42
CA SER A 180 14.35 31.57 31.95
C SER A 180 14.27 31.33 33.47
N THR A 181 14.89 30.24 33.99
CA THR A 181 15.96 30.22 35.05
C THR A 181 16.04 28.90 35.88
N GLU A 182 17.14 28.16 35.67
CA GLU A 182 18.17 27.62 36.64
C GLU A 182 18.08 26.25 37.39
N GLU A 183 19.16 25.46 37.16
CA GLU A 183 19.89 24.40 37.91
C GLU A 183 19.23 23.19 38.59
N GLU A 184 19.45 22.00 38.00
CA GLU A 184 20.13 20.84 38.62
C GLU A 184 20.56 19.83 37.52
N LYS A 185 21.72 19.15 37.67
CA LYS A 185 22.32 18.26 36.65
C LYS A 185 21.41 17.09 36.25
N LYS A 186 20.60 17.28 35.20
CA LYS A 186 19.68 16.29 34.64
C LYS A 186 19.89 16.21 33.12
N MET A 187 19.64 15.03 32.56
CA MET A 187 19.78 14.72 31.12
C MET A 187 19.22 15.86 30.27
N THR A 188 20.03 16.36 29.32
CA THR A 188 19.63 17.49 28.48
C THR A 188 19.15 16.94 27.13
N ILE A 189 17.82 16.90 26.97
CA ILE A 189 17.15 16.60 25.71
C ILE A 189 17.07 17.90 24.91
N THR A 190 17.87 18.03 23.86
CA THR A 190 17.76 19.19 22.95
C THR A 190 16.91 18.79 21.74
N PRO A 191 15.67 19.30 21.61
CA PRO A 191 14.87 19.05 20.41
C PRO A 191 15.48 19.82 19.23
N GLY A 192 15.81 19.10 18.16
CA GLY A 192 16.21 19.63 16.86
C GLY A 192 14.99 20.01 16.01
N GLN A 193 15.21 20.21 14.69
CA GLN A 193 14.15 20.62 13.76
C GLN A 193 12.98 19.62 13.74
N ASP A 194 11.81 20.07 14.16
CA ASP A 194 10.54 19.35 14.08
C ASP A 194 9.85 19.73 12.76
N THR A 195 9.83 18.80 11.80
CA THR A 195 9.22 19.01 10.48
C THR A 195 7.84 18.37 10.37
N GLY A 196 7.23 17.98 11.49
CA GLY A 196 5.98 17.23 11.54
C GLY A 196 6.16 15.74 11.22
N SER A 197 6.96 15.41 10.21
CA SER A 197 7.26 14.02 9.80
C SER A 197 8.56 13.45 10.38
N ALA A 198 9.47 14.33 10.82
CA ALA A 198 10.72 13.94 11.44
C ALA A 198 11.06 14.83 12.64
N LEU A 199 11.61 14.22 13.69
CA LEU A 199 12.11 14.89 14.89
C LEU A 199 13.53 14.40 15.18
N SER A 200 14.50 15.29 15.17
CA SER A 200 15.85 14.97 15.63
C SER A 200 15.98 15.33 17.10
N ILE A 201 16.50 14.43 17.93
CA ILE A 201 16.73 14.67 19.35
C ILE A 201 18.19 14.34 19.65
N GLU A 202 18.92 15.32 20.18
CA GLU A 202 20.24 15.06 20.76
C GLU A 202 20.07 14.77 22.25
N VAL A 203 20.58 13.61 22.68
CA VAL A 203 20.60 13.19 24.08
C VAL A 203 22.05 13.21 24.55
N LYS A 204 22.37 14.13 25.46
CA LYS A 204 23.68 14.23 26.12
C LYS A 204 23.62 13.64 27.52
N ASP A 205 24.73 13.02 27.94
CA ASP A 205 24.91 12.39 29.26
C ASP A 205 23.99 11.19 29.56
N ALA A 206 23.76 10.32 28.58
CA ALA A 206 22.93 9.14 28.75
C ALA A 206 23.59 8.08 29.67
N LYS A 207 22.87 7.62 30.71
CA LYS A 207 23.29 6.48 31.56
C LYS A 207 23.00 5.16 30.86
N LYS A 208 23.98 4.24 30.90
CA LYS A 208 23.88 2.88 30.36
C LYS A 208 23.15 1.94 31.36
N PRO A 209 22.32 0.97 30.91
CA PRO A 209 21.76 0.83 29.56
C PRO A 209 20.64 1.85 29.31
N ILE A 210 20.42 2.23 28.05
CA ILE A 210 19.29 3.09 27.70
C ILE A 210 18.05 2.23 27.51
N THR A 211 17.02 2.51 28.29
CA THR A 211 15.71 1.86 28.20
C THR A 211 14.73 2.76 27.47
N LEU A 212 14.15 2.25 26.38
CA LEU A 212 13.02 2.87 25.69
C LEU A 212 11.73 2.23 26.17
N GLU A 213 10.80 3.05 26.65
CA GLU A 213 9.45 2.62 27.02
C GLU A 213 8.44 3.27 26.09
N PHE A 214 7.57 2.44 25.52
CA PHE A 214 6.53 2.83 24.61
C PHE A 214 5.18 2.54 25.25
N THR A 215 4.33 3.55 25.36
CA THR A 215 2.94 3.40 25.81
C THR A 215 2.00 3.81 24.69
N ALA A 216 1.03 2.95 24.40
CA ALA A 216 0.06 3.14 23.34
C ALA A 216 -1.31 3.56 23.92
N SER A 217 -1.87 4.67 23.44
CA SER A 217 -3.26 5.04 23.75
C SER A 217 -4.25 4.32 22.84
N GLU A 218 -3.85 4.05 21.59
CA GLU A 218 -4.58 3.24 20.61
C GLU A 218 -3.61 2.36 19.80
N ARG A 219 -4.07 1.74 18.70
CA ARG A 219 -3.20 0.93 17.85
C ARG A 219 -2.08 1.79 17.25
N VAL A 220 -0.84 1.40 17.55
CA VAL A 220 0.36 2.07 17.02
C VAL A 220 1.42 1.05 16.64
N TRP A 221 2.00 1.22 15.45
CA TRP A 221 3.16 0.46 15.03
C TRP A 221 4.44 1.18 15.45
N ILE A 222 5.37 0.44 16.03
CA ILE A 222 6.66 0.92 16.54
C ILE A 222 7.76 0.14 15.84
N GLY A 223 8.76 0.86 15.34
CA GLY A 223 10.00 0.30 14.84
C GLY A 223 11.19 1.04 15.46
N VAL A 224 12.23 0.29 15.84
CA VAL A 224 13.49 0.83 16.36
C VAL A 224 14.64 0.26 15.52
N GLN A 225 15.38 1.13 14.86
CA GLN A 225 16.57 0.81 14.07
C GLN A 225 17.80 1.41 14.74
N LEU A 226 18.93 0.71 14.65
CA LEU A 226 20.19 1.12 15.30
C LEU A 226 21.28 1.37 14.28
N ASN A 227 22.13 2.35 14.57
CA ASN A 227 23.36 2.67 13.82
C ASN A 227 23.13 2.82 12.32
N ASN A 228 21.99 3.39 11.93
CA ASN A 228 21.56 3.59 10.54
C ASN A 228 21.46 2.28 9.71
N THR A 229 21.27 1.14 10.38
CA THR A 229 21.01 -0.15 9.72
C THR A 229 19.55 -0.21 9.28
N PHE A 230 19.28 -0.87 8.15
CA PHE A 230 17.91 -1.07 7.66
C PHE A 230 17.12 -2.12 8.46
N ASP A 231 17.80 -2.94 9.26
CA ASP A 231 17.18 -3.95 10.13
C ASP A 231 16.60 -3.32 11.39
N TYR A 232 15.38 -3.75 11.76
CA TYR A 232 14.76 -3.38 13.02
C TYR A 232 15.37 -4.21 14.15
N HIS A 233 15.94 -3.52 15.14
CA HIS A 233 16.31 -4.14 16.41
C HIS A 233 15.06 -4.55 17.19
N TYR A 234 14.02 -3.72 17.13
CA TYR A 234 12.72 -3.99 17.74
C TYR A 234 11.61 -3.48 16.83
N GLN A 235 10.55 -4.27 16.64
CA GLN A 235 9.34 -3.83 15.97
C GLN A 235 8.12 -4.55 16.55
N GLU A 236 7.06 -3.81 16.83
CA GLU A 236 5.82 -4.36 17.35
C GLU A 236 4.64 -3.45 17.03
N THR A 237 3.43 -4.00 16.96
CA THR A 237 2.20 -3.20 16.95
C THR A 237 1.56 -3.30 18.32
N LEU A 238 1.52 -2.19 19.05
CA LEU A 238 0.82 -2.11 20.32
C LEU A 238 -0.66 -1.85 20.10
N VAL A 239 -1.50 -2.35 21.00
CA VAL A 239 -2.92 -1.98 21.09
C VAL A 239 -3.16 -1.02 22.26
N ALA A 240 -4.38 -0.50 22.38
CA ALA A 240 -4.72 0.49 23.39
C ALA A 240 -4.37 0.02 24.82
N ASN A 241 -3.66 0.88 25.56
CA ASN A 241 -3.14 0.66 26.92
C ASN A 241 -2.02 -0.37 27.05
N ASP A 242 -1.43 -0.82 25.95
CA ASP A 242 -0.21 -1.64 26.02
C ASP A 242 1.01 -0.76 26.29
N THR A 243 1.87 -1.25 27.18
CA THR A 243 3.20 -0.69 27.42
C THR A 243 4.26 -1.75 27.13
N LYS A 244 5.27 -1.38 26.35
CA LYS A 244 6.43 -2.23 26.05
C LYS A 244 7.72 -1.48 26.29
N THR A 245 8.71 -2.22 26.80
CA THR A 245 10.04 -1.69 27.07
C THR A 245 11.06 -2.47 26.27
N THR A 246 12.00 -1.77 25.65
CA THR A 246 13.16 -2.37 24.97
C THR A 246 14.43 -1.69 25.45
N GLU A 247 15.48 -2.48 25.62
CA GLU A 247 16.81 -1.98 25.96
C GLU A 247 17.61 -1.77 24.67
N LEU A 248 18.35 -0.66 24.60
CA LEU A 248 19.29 -0.39 23.52
C LEU A 248 20.67 -0.98 23.87
N PRO A 249 21.35 -1.65 22.94
CA PRO A 249 22.68 -2.20 23.19
C PRO A 249 23.71 -1.08 23.41
N GLU A 250 24.72 -1.34 24.24
CA GLU A 250 25.68 -0.34 24.75
C GLU A 250 26.53 0.35 23.66
N ASN A 251 26.58 -0.22 22.47
CA ASN A 251 27.30 0.31 21.30
C ASN A 251 26.42 1.17 20.38
N THR A 252 25.22 1.56 20.81
CA THR A 252 24.31 2.37 20.00
C THR A 252 24.71 3.84 20.03
N THR A 253 25.17 4.38 18.90
CA THR A 253 25.48 5.81 18.75
C THR A 253 24.32 6.59 18.13
N ASN A 254 23.57 5.96 17.24
CA ASN A 254 22.38 6.51 16.62
C ASN A 254 21.23 5.50 16.71
N ALA A 255 20.03 5.97 17.06
CA ALA A 255 18.81 5.18 17.00
C ALA A 255 17.72 5.92 16.22
N MET A 256 17.04 5.23 15.33
CA MET A 256 15.85 5.76 14.65
C MET A 256 14.63 5.04 15.21
N ILE A 257 13.69 5.81 15.77
CA ILE A 257 12.41 5.31 16.22
C ILE A 257 11.35 5.75 15.20
N THR A 258 10.67 4.80 14.57
CA THR A 258 9.56 5.07 13.67
C THR A 258 8.24 4.73 14.37
N LEU A 259 7.34 5.70 14.41
CA LEU A 259 5.98 5.55 14.93
C LEU A 259 4.99 5.68 13.77
N GLY A 260 4.22 4.64 13.48
CA GLY A 260 3.25 4.64 12.38
C GLY A 260 1.99 5.47 12.64
N ALA A 261 1.65 5.71 13.91
CA ALA A 261 0.54 6.55 14.35
C ALA A 261 1.01 7.33 15.59
N ALA A 262 1.87 8.34 15.37
CA ALA A 262 2.65 8.95 16.45
C ALA A 262 1.80 9.66 17.53
N SER A 263 0.59 10.10 17.19
CA SER A 263 -0.40 10.67 18.10
C SER A 263 -0.96 9.68 19.11
N ASN A 264 -0.87 8.39 18.79
CA ASN A 264 -1.37 7.30 19.62
C ASN A 264 -0.26 6.66 20.49
N ALA A 265 0.94 7.26 20.52
CA ALA A 265 2.09 6.74 21.25
C ALA A 265 2.78 7.82 22.09
N THR A 266 3.15 7.43 23.31
CA THR A 266 4.09 8.16 24.16
C THR A 266 5.38 7.37 24.25
N VAL A 267 6.51 8.03 24.06
CA VAL A 267 7.84 7.41 24.17
C VAL A 267 8.59 8.05 25.31
N LYS A 268 9.13 7.21 26.18
CA LYS A 268 10.03 7.58 27.28
C LYS A 268 11.40 6.99 27.04
N LEU A 269 12.43 7.80 27.30
CA LEU A 269 13.82 7.38 27.28
C LEU A 269 14.37 7.53 28.70
N ASN A 270 14.79 6.41 29.32
CA ASN A 270 15.24 6.37 30.71
C ASN A 270 14.26 7.04 31.71
N GLY A 271 12.96 6.92 31.45
CA GLY A 271 11.89 7.51 32.27
C GLY A 271 11.56 8.97 31.95
N GLU A 272 12.26 9.61 31.01
CA GLU A 272 11.99 10.99 30.56
C GLU A 272 11.18 10.99 29.26
N GLU A 273 10.08 11.74 29.23
CA GLU A 273 9.18 11.79 28.06
C GLU A 273 9.80 12.59 26.92
N LEU A 274 9.79 12.01 25.72
CA LEU A 274 10.24 12.71 24.52
C LEU A 274 9.14 13.66 24.03
N PRO A 275 9.47 14.91 23.67
CA PRO A 275 8.49 15.88 23.15
C PRO A 275 8.08 15.52 21.72
N ILE A 276 7.17 14.56 21.59
CA ILE A 276 6.69 14.07 20.30
C ILE A 276 5.50 14.92 19.87
N ASN A 277 5.73 15.81 18.91
CA ASN A 277 4.65 16.47 18.18
C ASN A 277 4.08 15.54 17.10
N ALA A 278 2.89 15.00 17.29
CA ALA A 278 2.31 14.06 16.32
C ALA A 278 1.84 14.70 15.00
N GLY A 279 1.95 16.03 14.86
CA GLY A 279 1.42 16.76 13.72
C GLY A 279 -0.11 16.81 13.70
N PRO A 280 -0.71 17.49 12.71
CA PRO A 280 -2.16 17.77 12.70
C PRO A 280 -3.05 16.55 12.40
N ASN A 281 -2.47 15.42 11.97
CA ASN A 281 -3.22 14.24 11.57
C ASN A 281 -2.88 13.05 12.46
N ASN A 282 -3.90 12.43 13.06
CA ASN A 282 -3.83 11.34 14.05
C ASN A 282 -3.25 9.99 13.51
N THR A 283 -2.71 9.98 12.29
CA THR A 283 -2.23 8.77 11.60
C THR A 283 -0.92 8.99 10.86
N SER A 284 -0.25 10.12 11.10
CA SER A 284 1.01 10.40 10.42
C SER A 284 2.12 9.52 10.97
N LEU A 285 2.91 8.95 10.06
CA LEU A 285 4.17 8.30 10.40
C LEU A 285 5.16 9.37 10.86
N LYS A 286 5.81 9.15 12.00
CA LYS A 286 6.87 10.02 12.51
C LYS A 286 8.16 9.27 12.74
N ASN A 287 9.25 9.81 12.18
CA ASN A 287 10.60 9.31 12.39
C ASN A 287 11.32 10.17 13.43
N ILE A 288 11.75 9.57 14.53
CA ILE A 288 12.48 10.22 15.60
C ILE A 288 13.93 9.74 15.52
N SER A 289 14.82 10.63 15.10
CA SER A 289 16.27 10.37 15.08
C SER A 289 16.87 10.74 16.42
N LEU A 290 17.42 9.76 17.13
CA LEU A 290 18.13 9.94 18.39
C LEU A 290 19.65 9.87 18.14
N SER A 291 20.34 10.94 18.48
CA SER A 291 21.81 10.96 18.58
C SER A 291 22.20 10.80 20.05
N LEU A 292 22.87 9.69 20.39
CA LEU A 292 23.17 9.31 21.76
C LEU A 292 24.63 9.62 22.11
N GLN A 293 24.85 10.48 23.11
CA GLN A 293 26.15 10.71 23.72
C GLN A 293 26.11 10.20 25.17
N TYR A 294 26.87 9.13 25.43
CA TYR A 294 26.97 8.54 26.78
C TYR A 294 27.88 9.40 27.66
N ALA A 295 27.52 9.52 28.94
CA ALA A 295 28.45 10.03 29.94
C ALA A 295 29.61 9.02 30.12
N GLU A 296 30.84 9.52 30.22
CA GLU A 296 32.02 8.72 30.63
C GLU A 296 31.91 8.25 32.09
#